data_AF-A0A927BJ46-F1
#
_entry.id   AF-A0A927BJ46-F1
#
_cell.length_a   1.000
_cell.length_b   1.000
_cell.length_c   1.000
_cell.angle_alpha   90.00
_cell.angle_beta   90.00
_cell.angle_gamma   90.00
#
_symmetry.space_group_name_H-M   'P 1'
#
loop_
_entity.id
_entity.type
_entity.pdbx_description
1 polymer ?
#
loop_
_entity_poly.entity_id
_entity_poly.type
_entity_poly.pdbx_seq_one_letter_code
_entity_poly.pdbx_strand_id
1 'polypeptide(L)'
;MPVPLREGDRHLNTPADAAWPEIRTLAENLSAGRSRDADIMMWSAATTLSARDVQIFVAQCRTAGLEKAADQVITNAARRDAQAVVNIASALHNSEQYADVGLLLAAAAQGERV
;
A
#
# COMPACT_ATOMS: atom_id res chain seq x y z
N MET A 1 -41.68 -9.95 -10.64
CA MET A 1 -41.01 -8.65 -10.42
C MET A 1 -39.64 -8.93 -9.81
N PRO A 2 -38.51 -8.70 -10.51
CA PRO A 2 -37.19 -8.93 -9.93
C PRO A 2 -36.77 -7.74 -9.05
N VAL A 3 -36.09 -8.04 -7.95
CA VAL A 3 -35.52 -7.07 -7.00
C VAL A 3 -34.28 -6.37 -7.61
N PRO A 4 -34.11 -5.04 -7.43
CA PRO A 4 -32.90 -4.35 -7.85
C PRO A 4 -31.70 -4.77 -6.99
N LEU A 5 -30.56 -5.00 -7.63
CA LEU A 5 -29.31 -5.37 -6.97
C LEU A 5 -28.75 -4.18 -6.18
N ARG A 6 -28.22 -4.50 -5.00
CA ARG A 6 -27.75 -3.57 -3.97
C ARG A 6 -26.45 -2.93 -4.44
N GLU A 7 -26.45 -1.60 -4.57
CA GLU A 7 -25.28 -0.78 -4.85
C GLU A 7 -24.20 -1.06 -3.80
N GLY A 8 -23.21 -1.83 -4.21
CA GLY A 8 -22.13 -2.35 -3.39
C GLY A 8 -20.86 -2.54 -4.19
N ASP A 9 -20.74 -1.86 -5.34
CA ASP A 9 -19.53 -1.85 -6.15
C ASP A 9 -18.56 -0.81 -5.59
N ARG A 10 -18.00 -1.15 -4.43
CA ARG A 10 -16.80 -0.50 -3.89
C ARG A 10 -15.57 -0.96 -4.68
N HIS A 11 -15.62 -0.83 -5.99
CA HIS A 11 -14.46 -0.87 -6.85
C HIS A 11 -13.97 0.55 -7.02
N LEU A 12 -13.10 0.99 -6.10
CA LEU A 12 -12.25 2.15 -6.29
C LEU A 12 -11.27 1.84 -7.42
N ASN A 13 -11.76 1.80 -8.66
CA ASN A 13 -10.93 2.01 -9.84
C ASN A 13 -10.59 3.49 -9.89
N THR A 14 -9.80 3.96 -8.93
CA THR A 14 -9.24 5.30 -8.99
C THR A 14 -8.13 5.26 -10.03
N PRO A 15 -8.22 6.02 -11.14
CA PRO A 15 -7.19 6.05 -12.16
C PRO A 15 -5.86 6.55 -11.58
N ALA A 16 -4.78 5.83 -11.90
CA ALA A 16 -3.43 5.95 -11.39
C ALA A 16 -2.67 7.25 -11.73
N ASP A 17 -3.35 8.32 -12.15
CA ASP A 17 -2.71 9.49 -12.77
C ASP A 17 -2.96 10.84 -12.05
N ALA A 18 -3.61 10.80 -10.89
CA ALA A 18 -3.58 11.91 -9.95
C ALA A 18 -2.65 11.50 -8.80
N ALA A 19 -1.70 12.37 -8.43
CA ALA A 19 -0.96 12.23 -7.17
C ALA A 19 -1.99 11.91 -6.08
N TRP A 20 -1.92 10.69 -5.53
CA TRP A 20 -2.95 10.15 -4.67
C TRP A 20 -3.24 11.18 -3.57
N PRO A 21 -4.45 11.75 -3.48
CA PRO A 21 -4.74 12.81 -2.52
C PRO A 21 -4.43 12.37 -1.08
N GLU A 22 -4.50 11.06 -0.82
CA GLU A 22 -4.12 10.42 0.43
C GLU A 22 -2.64 10.61 0.80
N ILE A 23 -1.72 10.75 -0.16
CA ILE A 23 -0.29 11.00 0.11
C ILE A 23 -0.08 12.39 0.69
N ARG A 24 -0.80 13.40 0.18
CA ARG A 24 -0.74 14.76 0.74
C ARG A 24 -1.28 14.76 2.16
N THR A 25 -2.45 14.14 2.37
CA THR A 25 -3.04 14.02 3.71
C THR A 25 -2.14 13.22 4.67
N LEU A 26 -1.46 12.18 4.18
CA LEU A 26 -0.47 11.43 4.95
C LEU A 26 0.71 12.33 5.35
N ALA A 27 1.27 13.09 4.42
CA ALA A 27 2.36 14.04 4.68
C ALA A 27 1.95 15.11 5.70
N GLU A 28 0.73 15.63 5.60
CA GLU A 28 0.16 16.60 6.54
C GLU A 28 -0.02 15.99 7.93
N ASN A 29 -0.52 14.77 8.03
CA ASN A 29 -0.69 14.06 9.31
C ASN A 29 0.66 13.79 9.97
N LEU A 30 1.66 13.34 9.21
CA LEU A 30 3.01 13.12 9.71
C LEU A 30 3.65 14.44 10.19
N SER A 31 3.52 15.51 9.40
CA SER A 31 4.07 16.83 9.75
C SER A 31 3.39 17.45 10.97
N ALA A 32 2.09 17.17 11.17
CA ALA A 32 1.33 17.65 12.32
C ALA A 32 1.46 16.75 13.57
N GLY A 33 2.32 15.72 13.54
CA GLY A 33 2.51 14.79 14.65
C GLY A 33 1.31 13.87 14.92
N ARG A 34 0.36 13.77 13.99
CA ARG A 34 -0.80 12.86 14.06
C ARG A 34 -0.41 11.45 13.62
N SER A 35 0.58 10.86 14.31
CA SER A 35 1.17 9.57 13.94
C SER A 35 0.13 8.45 13.88
N ARG A 36 -0.87 8.47 14.77
CA ARG A 36 -1.91 7.43 14.81
C ARG A 36 -2.80 7.44 13.56
N ASP A 37 -3.15 8.62 13.06
CA ASP A 37 -3.95 8.74 11.84
C ASP A 37 -3.13 8.31 10.62
N ALA A 38 -1.86 8.72 10.58
CA ALA A 38 -0.91 8.27 9.55
C ALA A 38 -0.75 6.74 9.57
N ASP A 39 -0.62 6.13 10.74
CA ASP A 39 -0.50 4.67 10.91
C ASP A 39 -1.74 3.93 10.40
N ILE A 40 -2.94 4.44 10.72
CA ILE A 40 -4.20 3.87 10.22
C ILE A 40 -4.26 3.96 8.69
N MET A 41 -3.86 5.10 8.11
CA MET A 41 -3.82 5.29 6.66
C MET A 41 -2.84 4.31 6.00
N MET A 42 -1.63 4.18 6.54
CA MET A 42 -0.60 3.26 6.02
C MET A 42 -1.03 1.80 6.13
N TRP A 43 -1.66 1.41 7.25
CA TRP A 43 -2.17 0.06 7.43
C TRP A 43 -3.32 -0.25 6.48
N SER A 44 -4.25 0.69 6.30
CA SER A 44 -5.35 0.57 5.33
C SER A 44 -4.80 0.42 3.90
N ALA A 45 -3.84 1.27 3.52
CA ALA A 45 -3.20 1.21 2.20
C ALA A 45 -2.55 -0.16 1.97
N ALA A 46 -1.81 -0.68 2.95
CA ALA A 46 -1.12 -1.96 2.82
C ALA A 46 -2.07 -3.16 2.68
N THR A 47 -3.22 -3.12 3.35
CA THR A 47 -4.14 -4.29 3.47
C THR A 47 -5.25 -4.30 2.44
N THR A 48 -5.72 -3.12 2.00
CA THR A 48 -6.89 -2.98 1.12
C THR A 48 -6.55 -2.78 -0.35
N LEU A 49 -5.38 -2.20 -0.64
CA LEU A 49 -5.00 -1.88 -2.01
C LEU A 49 -4.64 -3.13 -2.82
N SER A 50 -4.83 -3.01 -4.14
CA SER A 50 -4.33 -3.99 -5.10
C SER A 50 -2.79 -3.99 -5.12
N ALA A 51 -2.19 -5.05 -5.67
CA ALA A 51 -0.73 -5.12 -5.77
C ALA A 51 -0.11 -3.96 -6.55
N ARG A 52 -0.80 -3.53 -7.62
CA ARG A 52 -0.39 -2.38 -8.42
C ARG A 52 -0.50 -1.07 -7.64
N ASP A 53 -1.59 -0.90 -6.90
CA ASP A 53 -1.83 0.31 -6.13
C ASP A 53 -0.87 0.45 -4.95
N VAL A 54 -0.51 -0.65 -4.28
CA VAL A 54 0.56 -0.66 -3.27
C VAL A 54 1.87 -0.19 -3.88
N GLN A 55 2.23 -0.70 -5.07
CA GLN A 55 3.45 -0.28 -5.77
C GLN A 55 3.43 1.21 -6.12
N ILE A 56 2.32 1.72 -6.66
CA ILE A 56 2.17 3.15 -6.99
C ILE A 56 2.29 4.00 -5.72
N PHE A 57 1.59 3.61 -4.64
CA PHE A 57 1.61 4.31 -3.37
C PHE A 57 3.03 4.40 -2.79
N VAL A 58 3.77 3.29 -2.80
CA VAL A 58 5.16 3.23 -2.33
C VAL A 58 6.05 4.15 -3.17
N ALA A 59 5.93 4.12 -4.51
CA ALA A 59 6.67 5.01 -5.41
C ALA A 59 6.43 6.49 -5.10
N GLN A 60 5.18 6.86 -4.85
CA GLN A 60 4.78 8.23 -4.53
C GLN A 60 5.31 8.66 -3.17
N CYS A 61 5.26 7.79 -2.16
CA CYS A 61 5.89 8.04 -0.85
C CYS A 61 7.40 8.29 -0.99
N ARG A 62 8.13 7.48 -1.76
CA ARG A 62 9.57 7.66 -2.01
C ARG A 62 9.84 8.99 -2.71
N THR A 63 9.08 9.31 -3.75
CA THR A 63 9.21 10.58 -4.48
C THR A 63 8.92 11.80 -3.60
N ALA A 64 8.01 11.67 -2.63
CA ALA A 64 7.67 12.70 -1.65
C ALA A 64 8.64 12.76 -0.45
N GLY A 65 9.67 11.93 -0.39
CA GLY A 65 10.61 11.86 0.73
C GLY A 65 10.03 11.23 2.00
N LEU A 66 8.89 10.54 1.90
CA LEU A 66 8.22 9.85 3.00
C LEU A 66 8.76 8.41 3.17
N GLU A 67 10.08 8.27 3.27
CA GLU A 67 10.79 6.98 3.27
C GLU A 67 10.25 6.01 4.34
N LYS A 68 10.09 6.50 5.58
CA LYS A 68 9.58 5.69 6.69
C LYS A 68 8.14 5.21 6.45
N ALA A 69 7.33 6.03 5.77
CA ALA A 69 5.95 5.65 5.46
C ALA A 69 5.90 4.55 4.40
N ALA A 70 6.75 4.66 3.37
CA ALA A 70 6.92 3.61 2.37
C ALA A 70 7.35 2.27 3.02
N ASP A 71 8.37 2.30 3.88
CA ASP A 71 8.85 1.11 4.59
C ASP A 71 7.75 0.46 5.44
N GLN A 72 6.95 1.28 6.12
CA GLN A 72 5.85 0.80 6.96
C GLN A 72 4.73 0.16 6.14
N VAL A 73 4.39 0.73 4.98
CA VAL A 73 3.41 0.14 4.06
C VAL A 73 3.91 -1.20 3.51
N ILE A 74 5.17 -1.28 3.08
CA ILE A 74 5.77 -2.55 2.63
C ILE A 74 5.77 -3.60 3.75
N THR A 75 6.16 -3.21 4.96
CA THR A 75 6.18 -4.11 6.13
C THR A 75 4.78 -4.62 6.49
N ASN A 76 3.77 -3.76 6.39
CA ASN A 76 2.38 -4.16 6.61
C ASN A 76 1.84 -5.05 5.48
N ALA A 77 2.22 -4.77 4.23
CA ALA A 77 1.83 -5.55 3.06
C ALA A 77 2.42 -6.97 3.10
N ALA A 78 3.62 -7.13 3.68
CA ALA A 78 4.26 -8.42 3.89
C ALA A 78 3.49 -9.38 4.82
N ARG A 79 2.53 -8.88 5.60
CA ARG A 79 1.68 -9.67 6.50
C ARG A 79 0.46 -10.29 5.80
N ARG A 80 0.25 -9.99 4.52
CA ARG A 80 -0.81 -10.58 3.72
C ARG A 80 -0.49 -12.03 3.40
N ASP A 81 -1.44 -12.74 2.82
CA ASP A 81 -1.22 -14.11 2.36
C ASP A 81 -0.11 -14.18 1.30
N ALA A 82 0.52 -15.36 1.18
CA ALA A 82 1.67 -15.57 0.30
C ALA A 82 1.40 -15.18 -1.17
N GLN A 83 0.18 -15.42 -1.68
CA GLN A 83 -0.17 -15.06 -3.05
C GLN A 83 -0.22 -13.54 -3.23
N ALA A 84 -0.80 -12.82 -2.28
CA ALA A 84 -0.81 -11.36 -2.29
C ALA A 84 0.62 -10.79 -2.21
N VAL A 85 1.49 -11.34 -1.34
CA VAL A 85 2.89 -10.91 -1.24
C VAL A 85 3.63 -11.09 -2.56
N VAL A 86 3.50 -12.24 -3.23
CA VAL A 86 4.14 -12.51 -4.53
C VAL A 86 3.60 -11.60 -5.63
N ASN A 87 2.29 -11.31 -5.62
CA ASN A 87 1.69 -10.37 -6.58
C ASN A 87 2.24 -8.95 -6.40
N ILE A 88 2.39 -8.49 -5.16
CA ILE A 88 2.99 -7.19 -4.82
C ILE A 88 4.47 -7.17 -5.23
N ALA A 89 5.23 -8.21 -4.89
CA ALA A 89 6.63 -8.35 -5.29
C ALA A 89 6.80 -8.28 -6.82
N SER A 90 5.90 -8.92 -7.57
CA SER A 90 5.91 -8.89 -9.04
C SER A 90 5.60 -7.48 -9.57
N ALA A 91 4.64 -6.76 -8.98
CA ALA A 91 4.32 -5.39 -9.38
C ALA A 91 5.49 -4.43 -9.12
N LEU A 92 6.14 -4.54 -7.95
CA LEU A 92 7.34 -3.78 -7.59
C LEU A 92 8.50 -4.11 -8.53
N HIS A 93 8.74 -5.40 -8.83
CA HIS A 93 9.81 -5.83 -9.73
C HIS A 93 9.63 -5.31 -11.16
N ASN A 94 8.40 -5.38 -11.70
CA ASN A 94 8.08 -4.85 -13.03
C ASN A 94 8.21 -3.33 -13.12
N SER A 95 8.21 -2.64 -11.98
CA SER A 95 8.39 -1.19 -11.87
C SER A 95 9.81 -0.80 -11.43
N GLU A 96 10.75 -1.74 -11.48
CA GLU A 96 12.17 -1.57 -11.12
C GLU A 96 12.42 -1.16 -9.65
N GLN A 97 11.43 -1.35 -8.77
CA GLN A 97 11.52 -1.06 -7.33
C GLN A 97 12.15 -2.23 -6.57
N TYR A 98 13.37 -2.62 -6.97
CA TYR A 98 14.02 -3.83 -6.47
C TYR A 98 14.34 -3.80 -4.97
N ALA A 99 14.61 -2.60 -4.42
CA ALA A 99 14.84 -2.43 -2.99
C ALA A 99 13.57 -2.77 -2.17
N ASP A 100 12.41 -2.30 -2.64
CA ASP A 100 11.12 -2.57 -1.99
C ASP A 100 10.71 -4.04 -2.13
N VAL A 101 11.06 -4.71 -3.24
CA VAL A 101 10.91 -6.17 -3.38
C VAL A 101 11.70 -6.91 -2.30
N GLY A 102 12.97 -6.56 -2.12
CA GLY A 102 13.83 -7.16 -1.11
C GLY A 102 13.27 -6.99 0.30
N LEU A 103 12.84 -5.76 0.63
CA LEU A 103 12.23 -5.45 1.92
C LEU A 103 10.95 -6.25 2.16
N LEU A 104 10.05 -6.31 1.17
CA LEU A 104 8.78 -7.04 1.25
C LEU A 104 9.01 -8.53 1.53
N LEU A 105 9.87 -9.17 0.74
CA LEU A 105 10.15 -10.60 0.87
C LEU A 105 10.88 -10.93 2.18
N ALA A 106 11.81 -10.09 2.61
CA ALA A 106 12.49 -10.25 3.89
C ALA A 106 11.51 -10.15 5.06
N ALA A 107 10.61 -9.17 5.04
CA ALA A 107 9.58 -9.00 6.07
C ALA A 107 8.59 -10.17 6.10
N ALA A 108 8.18 -10.68 4.93
CA ALA A 108 7.25 -11.82 4.84
C ALA A 108 7.89 -13.11 5.39
N ALA A 109 9.15 -13.38 5.04
CA ALA A 109 9.90 -14.54 5.53
C ALA A 109 10.18 -14.50 7.04
N GLN A 110 10.14 -13.32 7.68
CA GLN A 110 10.22 -13.19 9.13
C GLN A 110 8.89 -13.48 9.82
N GLY A 111 7.75 -13.18 9.17
CA GLY A 111 6.41 -13.46 9.71
C GLY A 111 6.04 -14.94 9.75
N GLU A 112 6.65 -15.77 8.90
CA GLU A 112 6.39 -17.22 8.81
C GLU A 112 7.10 -18.03 9.91
N ARG A 113 7.96 -17.41 10.72
CA ARG A 113 8.75 -18.07 11.77
C ARG A 113 8.09 -18.10 13.16
N VAL A 114 6.80 -17.82 13.27
CA VAL A 114 6.05 -17.78 14.54
C VAL A 114 5.00 -18.87 14.60
#